data_AF-A0A522NQN6-F1
#
_entry.id   AF-A0A522NQN6-F1
#
_cell.length_a   1.000
_cell.length_b   1.000
_cell.length_c   1.000
_cell.angle_alpha   90.00
_cell.angle_beta   90.00
_cell.angle_gamma   90.00
#
_symmetry.space_group_name_H-M   'P 1'
#
loop_
_entity.id
_entity.type
_entity.pdbx_description
1 polymer ?
#
loop_
_entity_poly.entity_id
_entity_poly.type
_entity_poly.pdbx_seq_one_letter_code
_entity_poly.pdbx_strand_id
1 'polypeptide(L)'
;MVDITAFDGADVEKYADVLARTVASVSEGDLIAAAAQLHPIAGEVWTGRLTSASKTPTGGGERPARARLTNETLRAQVFIRDRFRCTYCGGRAVPRSILVAIHDLFPDTVPYDAHYARGKIHPVFWALAPEADHVYPHSLGGPNVLENLTTLHAACNTRKSDSLVTDLSPIEKTHQTSTWNGLVSSYPALIAAGAGIARPAYHRKWSRLYTALTA
;
A
#
# COMPACT_ATOMS: atom_id res chain seq x y z
N MET A 1 -14.25 16.47 7.93
CA MET A 1 -14.24 15.11 7.38
C MET A 1 -14.82 15.20 5.98
N VAL A 2 -14.11 14.69 4.97
CA VAL A 2 -14.49 14.76 3.55
C VAL A 2 -14.69 13.35 3.03
N ASP A 3 -15.90 13.05 2.55
CA ASP A 3 -16.23 11.73 2.02
C ASP A 3 -15.66 11.52 0.63
N ILE A 4 -14.81 10.52 0.46
CA ILE A 4 -14.23 10.11 -0.82
C ILE A 4 -14.87 8.80 -1.27
N THR A 5 -15.53 8.84 -2.43
CA THR A 5 -16.29 7.70 -2.98
C THR A 5 -15.61 7.02 -4.17
N ALA A 6 -14.66 7.71 -4.81
CA ALA A 6 -13.83 7.22 -5.90
C ALA A 6 -12.48 7.93 -5.87
N PHE A 7 -11.48 7.33 -6.51
CA PHE A 7 -10.19 7.94 -6.80
C PHE A 7 -9.59 7.27 -8.03
N ASP A 8 -8.70 7.99 -8.71
CA ASP A 8 -8.02 7.57 -9.93
C ASP A 8 -6.48 7.58 -9.81
N GLY A 9 -5.78 7.50 -10.94
CA GLY A 9 -4.32 7.53 -10.98
C GLY A 9 -3.71 8.87 -10.57
N ALA A 10 -4.38 10.00 -10.84
CA ALA A 10 -3.90 11.31 -10.42
C ALA A 10 -3.99 11.45 -8.89
N ASP A 11 -5.05 10.92 -8.28
CA ASP A 11 -5.17 10.88 -6.83
C ASP A 11 -4.06 10.05 -6.17
N VAL A 12 -3.74 8.87 -6.75
CA VAL A 12 -2.61 8.03 -6.29
C VAL A 12 -1.32 8.84 -6.23
N GLU A 13 -1.00 9.58 -7.29
CA GLU A 13 0.24 10.37 -7.35
C GLU A 13 0.19 11.59 -6.41
N LYS A 14 -0.96 12.29 -6.32
CA LYS A 14 -1.20 13.37 -5.35
C LYS A 14 -0.93 12.88 -3.92
N TYR A 15 -1.50 11.73 -3.55
CA TYR A 15 -1.29 11.13 -2.23
C TYR A 15 0.18 10.83 -1.98
N ALA A 16 0.86 10.20 -2.94
CA ALA A 16 2.28 9.86 -2.80
C ALA A 16 3.16 11.11 -2.62
N ASP A 17 2.89 12.20 -3.36
CA ASP A 17 3.62 13.46 -3.24
C ASP A 17 3.40 14.16 -1.90
N VAL A 18 2.16 14.19 -1.41
CA VAL A 18 1.83 14.75 -0.10
C VAL A 18 2.56 13.99 1.01
N LEU A 19 2.52 12.65 0.97
CA LEU A 19 3.21 11.84 1.98
C LEU A 19 4.73 11.96 1.87
N ALA A 20 5.29 12.08 0.67
CA ALA A 20 6.73 12.29 0.50
C ALA A 20 7.21 13.58 1.14
N ARG A 21 6.52 14.71 0.92
CA ARG A 21 6.84 15.99 1.58
C ARG A 21 6.65 15.92 3.09
N THR A 22 5.57 15.29 3.54
CA THR A 22 5.29 15.09 4.98
C THR A 22 6.45 14.37 5.65
N VAL A 23 6.87 13.24 5.10
CA VAL A 23 7.94 12.41 5.64
C VAL A 23 9.31 13.10 5.56
N ALA A 24 9.54 13.93 4.54
CA ALA A 24 10.73 14.78 4.48
C ALA A 24 10.80 15.75 5.66
N SER A 25 9.71 16.48 5.96
CA SER A 25 9.64 17.37 7.13
C SER A 25 9.79 16.62 8.46
N VAL A 26 9.23 15.42 8.59
CA VAL A 26 9.48 14.57 9.79
C VAL A 26 10.96 14.19 9.89
N SER A 27 11.61 13.88 8.76
CA SER A 27 13.03 13.53 8.73
C SER A 27 13.95 14.70 9.12
N GLU A 28 13.47 15.93 8.92
CA GLU A 28 14.12 17.17 9.35
C GLU A 28 13.80 17.54 10.83
N GLY A 29 12.93 16.77 11.49
CA GLY A 29 12.51 17.02 12.87
C GLY A 29 11.40 18.06 13.00
N ASP A 30 10.77 18.48 11.89
CA ASP A 30 9.72 19.50 11.88
C ASP A 30 8.33 18.87 11.74
N LEU A 31 7.73 18.50 12.89
CA LEU A 31 6.38 17.94 12.94
C LEU A 31 5.29 18.96 12.59
N ILE A 32 5.54 20.26 12.77
CA ILE A 32 4.59 21.31 12.44
C ILE A 32 4.51 21.45 10.93
N ALA A 33 5.66 21.54 10.25
CA ALA A 33 5.72 21.53 8.79
C ALA A 33 5.17 20.23 8.22
N ALA A 34 5.48 19.07 8.83
CA ALA A 34 4.94 17.78 8.40
C ALA A 34 3.41 17.76 8.47
N ALA A 35 2.81 18.18 9.59
CA ALA A 35 1.36 18.35 9.70
C ALA A 35 0.83 19.30 8.62
N ALA A 36 1.58 20.37 8.32
CA ALA A 36 1.20 21.33 7.30
C ALA A 36 1.21 20.75 5.88
N GLN A 37 2.11 19.82 5.56
CA GLN A 37 2.15 19.15 4.27
C GLN A 37 0.92 18.27 4.02
N LEU A 38 0.26 17.78 5.07
CA LEU A 38 -0.92 16.91 4.97
C LEU A 38 -2.23 17.65 4.67
N HIS A 39 -2.29 18.98 4.80
CA HIS A 39 -3.51 19.76 4.55
C HIS A 39 -4.27 19.41 3.25
N PRO A 40 -3.61 19.17 2.10
CA PRO A 40 -4.32 18.87 0.85
C PRO A 40 -5.16 17.58 0.83
N ILE A 41 -4.99 16.72 1.84
CA ILE A 41 -5.69 15.44 1.98
C ILE A 41 -6.33 15.28 3.37
N ALA A 42 -6.22 16.31 4.23
CA ALA A 42 -6.57 16.20 5.63
C ALA A 42 -8.05 15.86 5.85
N GLY A 43 -8.31 14.81 6.63
CA GLY A 43 -9.66 14.43 7.04
C GLY A 43 -10.50 13.78 5.94
N GLU A 44 -9.90 13.39 4.81
CA GLU A 44 -10.55 12.53 3.82
C GLU A 44 -10.82 11.14 4.43
N VAL A 45 -12.02 10.62 4.23
CA VAL A 45 -12.41 9.27 4.65
C VAL A 45 -13.02 8.52 3.48
N TRP A 46 -12.64 7.26 3.34
CA TRP A 46 -13.15 6.40 2.29
C TRP A 46 -14.57 5.94 2.63
N THR A 47 -15.53 6.34 1.81
CA THR A 47 -16.94 5.91 1.86
C THR A 47 -17.40 5.23 0.57
N GLY A 48 -16.50 5.09 -0.40
CA GLY A 48 -16.75 4.42 -1.67
C GLY A 48 -16.86 2.90 -1.59
N ARG A 49 -17.13 2.29 -2.75
CA ARG A 49 -17.17 0.85 -2.94
C ARG A 49 -16.26 0.45 -4.08
N LEU A 50 -15.39 -0.53 -3.84
CA LEU A 50 -14.60 -1.16 -4.89
C LEU A 50 -15.41 -2.36 -5.42
N THR A 51 -15.83 -2.29 -6.68
CA THR A 51 -16.46 -3.42 -7.36
C THR A 51 -15.38 -4.26 -8.03
N SER A 52 -15.45 -5.58 -7.83
CA SER A 52 -14.66 -6.52 -8.62
C SER A 52 -15.18 -6.54 -10.05
N ALA A 53 -14.29 -6.69 -11.05
CA ALA A 53 -14.72 -7.02 -12.40
C ALA A 53 -15.63 -8.27 -12.34
N SER A 54 -16.85 -8.16 -12.87
CA SER A 54 -17.86 -9.21 -12.86
C SER A 54 -17.32 -10.47 -13.54
N LYS A 55 -17.30 -11.61 -12.83
CA LYS A 55 -17.03 -12.92 -13.44
C LYS A 55 -18.31 -13.47 -14.06
N THR A 56 -18.19 -14.00 -15.27
CA THR A 56 -19.13 -15.02 -15.78
C THR A 56 -19.07 -16.24 -14.86
N PRO A 57 -20.20 -16.78 -14.36
CA PRO A 57 -20.18 -17.88 -13.41
C PRO A 57 -19.68 -19.14 -14.10
N THR A 58 -18.51 -19.63 -13.68
CA THR A 58 -17.98 -20.95 -14.06
C THR A 58 -18.07 -21.85 -12.83
N GLY A 59 -18.94 -22.87 -12.92
CA GLY A 59 -18.97 -24.12 -12.13
C GLY A 59 -18.83 -24.04 -10.61
N GLY A 60 -19.88 -24.44 -9.89
CA GLY A 60 -19.97 -24.47 -8.42
C GLY A 60 -19.09 -25.51 -7.72
N GLY A 61 -17.76 -25.40 -7.86
CA GLY A 61 -16.80 -26.04 -6.98
C GLY A 61 -16.48 -25.16 -5.77
N GLU A 62 -16.39 -25.76 -4.59
CA GLU A 62 -15.99 -25.08 -3.35
C GLU A 62 -14.54 -24.57 -3.51
N ARG A 63 -14.38 -23.26 -3.73
CA ARG A 63 -13.05 -22.67 -3.94
C ARG A 63 -12.36 -22.53 -2.58
N PRO A 64 -11.13 -23.06 -2.41
CA PRO A 64 -10.41 -22.89 -1.16
C PRO A 64 -10.25 -21.40 -0.87
N ALA A 65 -10.49 -21.01 0.38
CA ALA A 65 -10.32 -19.63 0.83
C ALA A 65 -8.91 -19.15 0.47
N ARG A 66 -8.80 -17.95 -0.09
CA ARG A 66 -7.52 -17.35 -0.50
C ARG A 66 -6.64 -17.21 0.75
N ALA A 67 -5.70 -18.14 0.96
CA ALA A 67 -4.77 -18.07 2.07
C ALA A 67 -3.96 -16.77 1.91
N ARG A 68 -4.09 -15.85 2.87
CA ARG A 68 -3.31 -14.62 2.86
C ARG A 68 -1.83 -14.99 2.94
N LEU A 69 -1.00 -14.37 2.10
CA LEU A 69 0.44 -14.49 2.22
C LEU A 69 0.89 -13.89 3.56
N THR A 70 1.26 -14.75 4.51
CA THR A 70 1.71 -14.35 5.85
C THR A 70 3.21 -14.08 5.94
N ASN A 71 3.98 -14.50 4.94
CA ASN A 71 5.43 -14.30 4.90
C ASN A 71 5.76 -12.83 4.59
N GLU A 72 6.02 -12.05 5.63
CA GLU A 72 6.34 -10.62 5.51
C GLU A 72 7.68 -10.36 4.81
N THR A 73 8.68 -11.23 4.97
CA THR A 73 9.95 -11.12 4.25
C THR A 73 9.72 -11.23 2.76
N LEU A 74 8.94 -12.23 2.32
CA LEU A 74 8.60 -12.39 0.91
C LEU A 74 7.79 -11.20 0.39
N ARG A 75 6.85 -10.67 1.18
CA ARG A 75 6.11 -9.44 0.82
C ARG A 75 7.05 -8.24 0.62
N ALA A 76 7.97 -8.01 1.55
CA ALA A 76 8.94 -6.92 1.44
C ALA A 76 9.84 -7.08 0.21
N GLN A 77 10.31 -8.31 -0.07
CA GLN A 77 11.10 -8.61 -1.27
C GLN A 77 10.35 -8.32 -2.56
N VAL A 78 9.06 -8.67 -2.64
CA VAL A 78 8.20 -8.35 -3.80
C VAL A 78 8.10 -6.83 -3.98
N PHE A 79 7.82 -6.09 -2.92
CA PHE A 79 7.67 -4.62 -3.00
C PHE A 79 8.98 -3.93 -3.40
N ILE A 80 10.12 -4.40 -2.90
CA ILE A 80 11.45 -3.88 -3.25
C ILE A 80 11.78 -4.19 -4.71
N ARG A 81 11.58 -5.45 -5.15
CA ARG A 81 11.81 -5.88 -6.54
C ARG A 81 10.99 -5.03 -7.52
N ASP A 82 9.74 -4.73 -7.16
CA ASP A 82 8.82 -3.93 -7.98
C ASP A 82 8.99 -2.42 -7.77
N ARG A 83 10.03 -1.99 -7.03
CA ARG A 83 10.37 -0.59 -6.73
C ARG A 83 9.20 0.20 -6.15
N PHE A 84 8.42 -0.47 -5.30
CA PHE A 84 7.23 0.09 -4.67
C PHE A 84 6.29 0.74 -5.70
N ARG A 85 6.05 0.05 -6.81
CA ARG A 85 5.07 0.44 -7.83
C ARG A 85 4.05 -0.66 -8.04
N CYS A 86 2.80 -0.26 -8.23
CA CYS A 86 1.75 -1.17 -8.62
C CYS A 86 1.99 -1.65 -10.06
N THR A 87 2.11 -2.95 -10.27
CA THR A 87 2.35 -3.53 -11.60
C THR A 87 1.12 -3.56 -12.48
N TYR A 88 -0.04 -3.12 -11.95
CA TYR A 88 -1.29 -3.02 -12.69
C TYR A 88 -1.54 -1.61 -13.25
N CYS A 89 -1.40 -0.57 -12.42
CA CYS A 89 -1.65 0.82 -12.84
C CYS A 89 -0.39 1.67 -13.00
N GLY A 90 0.79 1.17 -12.59
CA GLY A 90 2.07 1.89 -12.65
C GLY A 90 2.31 2.90 -11.52
N GLY A 91 1.27 3.23 -10.76
CA GLY A 91 1.32 4.25 -9.70
C GLY A 91 2.21 3.87 -8.52
N ARG A 92 2.72 4.88 -7.81
CA ARG A 92 3.56 4.72 -6.62
C ARG A 92 2.80 4.04 -5.49
N ALA A 93 3.47 3.15 -4.78
CA ALA A 93 2.99 2.49 -3.58
C ALA A 93 3.79 2.95 -2.35
N VAL A 94 3.13 2.98 -1.20
CA VAL A 94 3.74 3.25 0.11
C VAL A 94 3.35 2.09 1.02
N PRO A 95 4.30 1.30 1.54
CA PRO A 95 4.00 0.16 2.40
C PRO A 95 3.07 0.54 3.54
N ARG A 96 2.12 -0.36 3.85
CA ARG A 96 1.19 -0.18 4.98
C ARG A 96 1.91 0.20 6.27
N SER A 97 3.08 -0.38 6.51
CA SER A 97 3.88 -0.14 7.71
C SER A 97 4.37 1.32 7.84
N ILE A 98 4.57 2.00 6.70
CA ILE A 98 4.89 3.44 6.63
C ILE A 98 3.62 4.28 6.76
N LEU A 99 2.54 3.93 6.07
CA LEU A 99 1.25 4.62 6.18
C LEU A 99 0.72 4.61 7.62
N VAL A 100 0.87 3.47 8.31
CA VAL A 100 0.52 3.33 9.73
C VAL A 100 1.45 4.17 10.61
N ALA A 101 2.74 4.33 10.26
CA ALA A 101 3.64 5.19 11.02
C ALA A 101 3.25 6.67 10.89
N ILE A 102 2.83 7.10 9.69
CA ILE A 102 2.27 8.44 9.46
C ILE A 102 0.96 8.61 10.24
N HIS A 103 0.07 7.61 10.24
CA HIS A 103 -1.15 7.62 11.06
C HIS A 103 -0.84 7.75 12.56
N ASP A 104 0.17 7.01 13.07
CA ASP A 104 0.53 7.08 14.48
C ASP A 104 1.02 8.48 14.91
N LEU A 105 1.58 9.27 13.98
CA LEU A 105 1.95 10.67 14.21
C LEU A 105 0.79 11.65 13.99
N PHE A 106 -0.08 11.38 13.02
CA PHE A 106 -1.16 12.28 12.58
C PHE A 106 -2.51 11.56 12.47
N PRO A 107 -3.05 11.01 13.59
CA PRO A 107 -4.18 10.08 13.55
C PRO A 107 -5.49 10.72 13.05
N ASP A 108 -5.70 12.01 13.36
CA ASP A 108 -6.89 12.75 12.94
C ASP A 108 -6.85 13.16 11.46
N THR A 109 -5.65 13.34 10.92
CA THR A 109 -5.43 13.77 9.53
C THR A 109 -5.47 12.58 8.58
N VAL A 110 -4.85 11.46 8.97
CA VAL A 110 -4.76 10.23 8.19
C VAL A 110 -5.32 9.07 9.02
N PRO A 111 -6.66 8.97 9.18
CA PRO A 111 -7.27 7.91 9.99
C PRO A 111 -7.00 6.52 9.42
N TYR A 112 -6.77 5.55 10.30
CA TYR A 112 -6.51 4.16 9.96
C TYR A 112 -7.43 3.23 10.76
N ASP A 113 -8.01 2.26 10.05
CA ASP A 113 -8.75 1.16 10.63
C ASP A 113 -8.20 -0.16 10.07
N ALA A 114 -7.80 -1.08 10.96
CA ALA A 114 -7.18 -2.34 10.57
C ALA A 114 -8.11 -3.27 9.77
N HIS A 115 -9.42 -3.06 9.91
CA HIS A 115 -10.46 -3.82 9.22
C HIS A 115 -10.98 -3.10 7.98
N TYR A 116 -10.39 -1.96 7.60
CA TYR A 116 -10.83 -1.16 6.46
C TYR A 116 -12.31 -0.73 6.55
N ALA A 117 -12.78 -0.45 7.77
CA ALA A 117 -14.17 -0.04 8.00
C ALA A 117 -14.50 1.25 7.23
N ARG A 118 -15.66 1.24 6.55
CA ARG A 118 -16.19 2.37 5.78
C ARG A 118 -16.33 3.61 6.68
N GLY A 119 -15.87 4.75 6.19
CA GLY A 119 -15.90 6.02 6.93
C GLY A 119 -14.89 6.14 8.08
N LYS A 120 -14.04 5.12 8.30
CA LYS A 120 -13.03 5.11 9.37
C LYS A 120 -11.58 5.07 8.87
N ILE A 121 -11.38 4.98 7.57
CA ILE A 121 -10.05 4.82 6.97
C ILE A 121 -9.83 5.86 5.88
N HIS A 122 -8.64 6.46 5.86
CA HIS A 122 -8.22 7.40 4.84
C HIS A 122 -8.02 6.69 3.48
N PRO A 123 -8.41 7.29 2.34
CA PRO A 123 -8.28 6.68 1.01
C PRO A 123 -6.85 6.28 0.61
N VAL A 124 -5.81 6.91 1.19
CA VAL A 124 -4.39 6.50 0.99
C VAL A 124 -4.14 5.02 1.25
N PHE A 125 -4.86 4.40 2.20
CA PHE A 125 -4.69 2.98 2.50
C PHE A 125 -5.27 2.07 1.40
N TRP A 126 -6.18 2.60 0.58
CA TRP A 126 -6.67 1.92 -0.62
C TRP A 126 -5.81 2.24 -1.84
N ALA A 127 -5.43 3.51 -1.99
CA ALA A 127 -4.74 4.04 -3.15
C ALA A 127 -3.23 3.71 -3.18
N LEU A 128 -2.58 3.61 -2.02
CA LEU A 128 -1.11 3.47 -1.94
C LEU A 128 -0.63 2.17 -1.30
N ALA A 129 -1.39 1.57 -0.38
CA ALA A 129 -0.91 0.40 0.36
C ALA A 129 -0.73 -0.79 -0.61
N PRO A 130 0.47 -1.35 -0.75
CA PRO A 130 0.70 -2.51 -1.60
C PRO A 130 0.29 -3.81 -0.90
N GLU A 131 -0.20 -4.75 -1.69
CA GLU A 131 -0.36 -6.15 -1.36
C GLU A 131 0.44 -6.99 -2.37
N ALA A 132 1.10 -8.04 -1.90
CA ALA A 132 1.76 -9.01 -2.76
C ALA A 132 0.70 -10.03 -3.18
N ASP A 133 0.37 -10.07 -4.46
CA ASP A 133 -0.63 -10.98 -5.02
C ASP A 133 -0.05 -11.82 -6.16
N HIS A 134 -0.70 -12.93 -6.44
CA HIS A 134 -0.21 -13.88 -7.42
C HIS A 134 -0.41 -13.40 -8.86
N VAL A 135 0.64 -13.54 -9.68
CA VAL A 135 0.61 -13.42 -11.14
C VAL A 135 -0.18 -14.58 -11.72
N TYR A 136 0.25 -15.82 -11.42
CA TYR A 136 -0.52 -17.02 -11.68
C TYR A 136 -1.38 -17.38 -10.46
N PRO A 137 -2.73 -17.38 -10.55
CA PRO A 137 -3.60 -17.44 -9.38
C PRO A 137 -3.35 -18.65 -8.48
N HIS A 138 -3.36 -18.41 -7.16
CA HIS A 138 -3.27 -19.48 -6.16
C HIS A 138 -4.37 -20.54 -6.32
N SER A 139 -5.59 -20.14 -6.73
CA SER A 139 -6.68 -21.10 -6.97
C SER A 139 -6.46 -22.04 -8.15
N LEU A 140 -5.44 -21.77 -8.98
CA LEU A 140 -5.01 -22.64 -10.07
C LEU A 140 -3.67 -23.33 -9.74
N GLY A 141 -3.23 -23.30 -8.48
CA GLY A 141 -1.98 -23.93 -8.04
C GLY A 141 -0.76 -23.00 -8.09
N GLY A 142 -0.96 -21.69 -8.20
CA GLY A 142 0.14 -20.73 -8.18
C GLY A 142 0.91 -20.72 -6.85
N PRO A 143 2.25 -20.89 -6.87
CA PRO A 143 3.05 -20.95 -5.66
C PRO A 143 3.29 -19.58 -5.02
N ASN A 144 3.50 -19.55 -3.70
CA ASN A 144 3.93 -18.38 -2.94
C ASN A 144 5.45 -18.20 -3.04
N VAL A 145 5.94 -17.88 -4.24
CA VAL A 145 7.36 -17.62 -4.54
C VAL A 145 7.51 -16.23 -5.14
N LEU A 146 8.71 -15.65 -5.02
CA LEU A 146 8.98 -14.28 -5.45
C LEU A 146 8.55 -14.08 -6.90
N GLU A 147 8.91 -14.99 -7.79
CA GLU A 147 8.66 -14.94 -9.24
C GLU A 147 7.17 -14.94 -9.60
N ASN A 148 6.33 -15.54 -8.75
CA ASN A 148 4.90 -15.64 -8.98
C ASN A 148 4.09 -14.57 -8.21
N LEU A 149 4.74 -13.74 -7.41
CA LEU A 149 4.08 -12.65 -6.69
C LEU A 149 4.40 -11.31 -7.35
N THR A 150 3.47 -10.37 -7.26
CA THR A 150 3.60 -9.01 -7.81
C THR A 150 2.96 -7.99 -6.89
N THR A 151 3.42 -6.75 -6.98
CA THR A 151 2.92 -5.62 -6.19
C THR A 151 1.66 -5.04 -6.81
N LEU A 152 0.55 -5.02 -6.06
CA LEU A 152 -0.68 -4.31 -6.42
C LEU A 152 -1.10 -3.39 -5.27
N HIS A 153 -1.63 -2.21 -5.56
CA HIS A 153 -2.33 -1.43 -4.52
C HIS A 153 -3.51 -2.23 -3.96
N ALA A 154 -3.90 -2.00 -2.71
CA ALA A 154 -5.04 -2.64 -2.08
C ALA A 154 -6.30 -2.49 -2.95
N ALA A 155 -6.55 -1.30 -3.52
CA ALA A 155 -7.69 -1.11 -4.41
C ALA A 155 -7.54 -1.80 -5.77
N CYS A 156 -6.35 -1.78 -6.39
CA CYS A 156 -6.09 -2.51 -7.63
C CYS A 156 -6.28 -4.02 -7.43
N ASN A 157 -5.78 -4.57 -6.33
CA ASN A 157 -5.93 -5.96 -5.95
C ASN A 157 -7.41 -6.33 -5.74
N THR A 158 -8.18 -5.48 -5.04
CA THR A 158 -9.62 -5.70 -4.85
C THR A 158 -10.41 -5.62 -6.16
N ARG A 159 -10.11 -4.65 -7.04
CA ARG A 159 -10.74 -4.53 -8.37
C ARG A 159 -10.41 -5.74 -9.27
N LYS A 160 -9.16 -6.22 -9.22
CA LYS A 160 -8.70 -7.43 -9.93
C LYS A 160 -9.42 -8.70 -9.44
N SER A 161 -9.68 -8.81 -8.14
CA SER A 161 -10.30 -10.00 -7.53
C SER A 161 -9.55 -11.29 -7.96
N ASP A 162 -10.23 -12.23 -8.62
CA ASP A 162 -9.69 -13.50 -9.12
C ASP A 162 -9.66 -13.58 -10.66
N SER A 163 -9.74 -12.45 -11.37
CA SER A 163 -9.61 -12.43 -12.83
C SER A 163 -8.15 -12.72 -13.21
N LEU A 164 -7.95 -13.49 -14.29
CA LEU A 164 -6.62 -13.81 -14.81
C LEU A 164 -5.91 -12.52 -15.24
N VAL A 165 -4.63 -12.40 -14.89
CA VAL A 165 -3.74 -11.31 -15.30
C VAL A 165 -3.57 -11.25 -16.84
N THR A 166 -4.05 -12.27 -17.57
CA THR A 166 -3.87 -12.42 -19.02
C THR A 166 -4.62 -11.39 -19.89
N ASP A 167 -5.61 -10.68 -19.35
CA ASP A 167 -6.30 -9.58 -20.08
C ASP A 167 -5.78 -8.19 -19.69
N LEU A 168 -4.81 -8.13 -18.80
CA LEU A 168 -4.21 -6.89 -18.36
C LEU A 168 -2.82 -6.85 -18.96
N SER A 169 -2.65 -6.07 -20.02
CA SER A 169 -1.32 -5.76 -20.57
C SER A 169 -0.42 -5.38 -19.39
N PRO A 170 0.59 -6.19 -19.03
CA PRO A 170 1.52 -5.81 -17.99
C PRO A 170 2.10 -4.48 -18.44
N ILE A 171 1.81 -3.41 -17.70
CA ILE A 171 2.46 -2.13 -17.97
C ILE A 171 3.95 -2.45 -17.94
N GLU A 172 4.60 -2.27 -19.09
CA GLU A 172 5.95 -2.72 -19.35
C GLU A 172 6.82 -2.42 -18.13
N LYS A 173 7.41 -3.49 -17.59
CA LYS A 173 8.11 -3.52 -16.30
C LYS A 173 8.98 -2.29 -16.15
N THR A 174 8.54 -1.32 -15.34
CA THR A 174 9.39 -0.49 -14.47
C THR A 174 10.69 0.07 -15.08
N HIS A 175 10.70 0.38 -16.38
CA HIS A 175 11.83 1.00 -17.10
C HIS A 175 11.91 2.51 -16.88
N GLN A 176 11.25 3.03 -15.84
CA GLN A 176 11.52 4.38 -15.38
C GLN A 176 12.62 4.29 -14.33
N THR A 177 13.71 5.03 -14.55
CA THR A 177 14.70 5.37 -13.54
C THR A 177 14.00 6.15 -12.41
N SER A 178 13.33 5.43 -11.52
CA SER A 178 12.58 6.01 -10.42
C SER A 178 13.37 5.76 -9.15
N THR A 179 13.74 6.84 -8.47
CA THR A 179 14.36 6.83 -7.13
C THR A 179 13.36 6.51 -6.02
N TRP A 180 12.11 6.18 -6.37
CA TRP A 180 11.06 5.89 -5.42
C TRP A 180 11.34 4.59 -4.67
N ASN A 181 11.39 4.68 -3.34
CA ASN A 181 11.65 3.55 -2.44
C ASN A 181 10.45 3.27 -1.50
N GLY A 182 9.26 3.77 -1.82
CA GLY A 182 8.09 3.62 -0.94
C GLY A 182 8.23 4.32 0.41
N LEU A 183 9.12 5.32 0.52
CA LEU A 183 9.43 6.08 1.73
C LEU A 183 10.07 5.24 2.85
N VAL A 184 10.56 4.04 2.56
CA VAL A 184 11.12 3.14 3.58
C VAL A 184 12.44 3.64 4.18
N SER A 185 13.19 4.48 3.47
CA SER A 185 14.42 5.10 3.98
C SER A 185 14.17 6.03 5.17
N SER A 186 12.98 6.65 5.22
CA SER A 186 12.60 7.56 6.30
C SER A 186 11.92 6.86 7.47
N TYR A 187 11.78 5.53 7.42
CA TYR A 187 11.11 4.77 8.47
C TYR A 187 11.76 4.95 9.87
N PRO A 188 13.11 4.93 10.00
CA PRO A 188 13.75 5.21 11.29
C PRO A 188 13.40 6.60 11.83
N ALA A 189 13.33 7.62 10.96
CA ALA A 189 12.99 8.98 11.37
C ALA A 189 11.53 9.08 11.85
N LEU A 190 10.59 8.41 11.19
CA LEU A 190 9.20 8.33 11.64
C LEU A 190 9.10 7.72 13.05
N ILE A 191 9.82 6.62 13.30
CA ILE A 191 9.86 5.98 14.62
C ILE A 191 10.50 6.89 15.67
N ALA A 192 11.60 7.56 15.32
CA ALA A 192 12.28 8.51 16.21
C ALA A 192 11.38 9.70 16.58
N ALA A 193 10.52 10.13 15.66
CA ALA A 193 9.54 11.19 15.88
C ALA A 193 8.32 10.76 16.72
N GLY A 194 8.24 9.49 17.13
CA GLY A 194 7.17 8.97 17.99
C GLY A 194 6.19 8.02 17.31
N ALA A 195 6.36 7.69 16.03
CA ALA A 195 5.52 6.68 15.38
C ALA A 195 5.71 5.31 16.05
N GLY A 196 4.62 4.58 16.27
CA GLY A 196 4.68 3.22 16.79
C GLY A 196 4.66 3.06 18.30
N ILE A 197 4.45 4.13 19.09
CA ILE A 197 4.27 4.02 20.56
C ILE A 197 3.15 3.02 20.90
N ALA A 198 2.05 3.04 20.16
CA ALA A 198 0.92 2.13 20.36
C ALA A 198 1.16 0.69 19.85
N ARG A 199 2.17 0.49 18.98
CA ARG A 199 2.42 -0.79 18.30
C ARG A 199 3.93 -1.02 18.05
N PRO A 200 4.78 -1.03 19.09
CA PRO A 200 6.23 -0.96 18.93
C PRO A 200 6.82 -2.21 18.26
N ALA A 201 6.24 -3.39 18.54
CA ALA A 201 6.69 -4.64 17.92
C ALA A 201 6.45 -4.66 16.40
N TYR A 202 5.32 -4.09 15.95
CA TYR A 202 4.97 -3.99 14.54
C TYR A 202 5.98 -3.14 13.77
N HIS A 203 6.24 -1.91 14.24
CA HIS A 203 7.19 -1.01 13.58
C HIS A 203 8.62 -1.50 13.64
N ARG A 204 9.07 -2.04 14.79
CA ARG A 204 10.43 -2.57 14.93
C ARG A 204 10.70 -3.71 13.95
N LYS A 205 9.72 -4.60 13.74
CA LYS A 205 9.83 -5.72 12.80
C LYS A 205 9.99 -5.22 11.36
N TRP A 206 9.08 -4.37 10.90
CA TRP A 206 9.10 -3.86 9.52
C TRP A 206 10.27 -2.92 9.24
N SER A 207 10.65 -2.07 10.19
CA SER A 207 11.82 -1.19 10.05
C SER A 207 13.10 -2.00 9.87
N ARG A 208 13.35 -3.00 10.74
CA ARG A 208 14.51 -3.91 10.58
C ARG A 208 14.49 -4.66 9.27
N LEU A 209 13.31 -5.14 8.85
CA LEU A 209 13.17 -5.89 7.61
C LEU A 209 13.52 -5.05 6.39
N TYR A 210 13.00 -3.82 6.29
CA TYR A 210 13.34 -2.93 5.18
C TYR A 210 14.81 -2.53 5.22
N THR A 211 15.35 -2.15 6.39
CA THR A 211 16.78 -1.83 6.53
C THR A 211 17.67 -2.98 6.05
N ALA A 212 17.36 -4.23 6.41
CA ALA A 212 18.17 -5.38 6.00
C ALA A 212 18.09 -5.71 4.51
N LEU A 213 16.96 -5.39 3.85
CA LEU A 213 16.74 -5.69 2.43
C LEU A 213 17.15 -4.55 1.49
N THR A 214 17.44 -3.35 2.03
CA THR A 214 17.83 -2.16 1.24
C THR A 214 19.22 -1.64 1.57
N ALA A 215 19.92 -2.26 2.53
CA ALA A 215 21.34 -1.99 2.82
C ALA A 215 22.23 -2.64 1.76
#